data_AF-A0A8T5YQC5-F1
#
_entry.id   AF-A0A8T5YQC5-F1
#
_cell.length_a   1.000
_cell.length_b   1.000
_cell.length_c   1.000
_cell.angle_alpha   90.00
_cell.angle_beta   90.00
_cell.angle_gamma   90.00
#
_symmetry.space_group_name_H-M   'P 1'
#
loop_
_entity.id
_entity.type
_entity.pdbx_description
1 polymer ?
#
loop_
_entity_poly.entity_id
_entity_poly.type
_entity_poly.pdbx_seq_one_letter_code
_entity_poly.pdbx_strand_id
1 'polypeptide(L)'
;LTESYVNLIPTMQGGTHVNGLRQGLLDAMREFCEYRNILPRGVKLSAEDIWDRCAYVLSVKMQDPQFAGQTKERLSSRQCAAFVSGVVKDAFILWLNQNVQAAELLAEMAISSAQRRMRAAKKVVRKKLTSGPALPGKLADCTAQDLNRTELFLVEGDSAGGSAKQARDREYQAIMPLKGKILNTWEVSSDEVLASQEVHDISVAIGIDPDSDDLSQLRYGKICILADADSDGLHIATLLCALFVKHFRALVKHGHVYVALPPLYRIDLGKEVYYALTEEEKEGVLEQLKRKKGKPNVQRFKGLGEMNPMQLRETTLDPNTRRLVQLTIDDEDDQRTDAMMDMLLAKKRSEDRRNWLQEKGDMAEIEV
;
A
#
# COMPACT_ATOMS: atom_id res chain seq x y z
N LEU A 1 -28.34 -19.48 3.13
CA LEU A 1 -29.17 -20.33 4.01
C LEU A 1 -28.24 -21.24 4.81
N THR A 2 -28.10 -21.00 6.11
CA THR A 2 -27.23 -21.79 7.01
C THR A 2 -27.96 -21.99 8.33
N GLU A 3 -28.76 -23.04 8.40
CA GLU A 3 -29.64 -23.30 9.55
C GLU A 3 -29.29 -24.63 10.21
N SER A 4 -29.31 -24.67 11.55
CA SER A 4 -29.06 -25.89 12.30
C SER A 4 -30.00 -26.03 13.49
N TYR A 5 -30.44 -27.26 13.75
CA TYR A 5 -31.46 -27.60 14.73
C TYR A 5 -31.08 -28.87 15.48
N VAL A 6 -31.40 -28.90 16.77
CA VAL A 6 -31.32 -30.10 17.60
C VAL A 6 -32.66 -30.27 18.31
N ASN A 7 -33.35 -31.38 18.07
CA ASN A 7 -34.71 -31.62 18.59
C ASN A 7 -35.68 -30.46 18.30
N LEU A 8 -35.65 -29.93 17.08
CA LEU A 8 -36.42 -28.76 16.62
C LEU A 8 -36.07 -27.42 17.29
N ILE A 9 -35.07 -27.40 18.17
CA ILE A 9 -34.56 -26.16 18.77
C ILE A 9 -33.47 -25.58 17.84
N PRO A 10 -33.61 -24.32 17.39
CA PRO A 10 -32.59 -23.69 16.54
C PRO A 10 -31.30 -23.43 17.33
N THR A 11 -30.18 -23.85 16.76
CA THR A 11 -28.83 -23.61 17.30
C THR A 11 -28.14 -22.52 16.48
N MET A 12 -28.40 -21.25 16.81
CA MET A 12 -27.89 -20.09 16.05
C MET A 12 -26.35 -20.01 16.03
N GLN A 13 -25.68 -20.48 17.09
CA GLN A 13 -24.22 -20.52 17.17
C GLN A 13 -23.63 -21.87 16.70
N GLY A 14 -24.45 -22.74 16.11
CA GLY A 14 -24.06 -24.08 15.67
C GLY A 14 -23.71 -25.01 16.83
N GLY A 15 -22.62 -25.75 16.72
CA GLY A 15 -22.20 -26.68 17.78
C GLY A 15 -21.47 -27.91 17.25
N THR A 16 -21.43 -28.96 18.08
CA THR A 16 -20.75 -30.21 17.77
C THR A 16 -21.32 -30.92 16.54
N HIS A 17 -22.63 -30.87 16.31
CA HIS A 17 -23.30 -31.41 15.12
C HIS A 17 -22.86 -30.69 13.83
N VAL A 18 -22.78 -29.35 13.85
CA VAL A 18 -22.31 -28.56 12.70
C VAL A 18 -20.83 -28.83 12.40
N ASN A 19 -20.00 -28.95 13.44
CA ASN A 19 -18.60 -29.33 13.28
C ASN A 19 -18.45 -30.74 12.68
N GLY A 20 -19.33 -31.66 13.07
CA GLY A 20 -19.41 -33.01 12.49
C GLY A 20 -19.73 -32.96 11.00
N LEU A 21 -20.75 -32.19 10.59
CA LEU A 21 -21.10 -31.98 9.18
C LEU A 21 -19.91 -31.41 8.40
N ARG A 22 -19.24 -30.40 8.95
CA ARG A 22 -18.06 -29.77 8.35
C ARG A 22 -16.90 -30.75 8.13
N GLN A 23 -16.63 -31.60 9.12
CA GLN A 23 -15.57 -32.61 9.03
C GLN A 23 -15.93 -33.73 8.04
N GLY A 24 -17.18 -34.22 8.07
CA GLY A 24 -17.66 -35.26 7.17
C GLY A 24 -17.57 -34.88 5.70
N LEU A 25 -17.94 -33.64 5.35
CA LEU A 25 -17.79 -33.10 3.99
C LEU A 25 -16.33 -33.03 3.54
N LEU A 26 -15.42 -32.62 4.44
CA LEU A 26 -14.00 -32.53 4.13
C LEU A 26 -13.40 -33.90 3.83
N ASP A 27 -13.66 -34.88 4.70
CA ASP A 27 -13.06 -36.20 4.57
C ASP A 27 -13.59 -36.94 3.33
N ALA A 28 -14.87 -36.79 3.03
CA ALA A 28 -15.47 -37.31 1.81
C ALA A 28 -14.87 -36.68 0.53
N MET A 29 -14.73 -35.35 0.49
CA MET A 29 -14.12 -34.67 -0.66
C MET A 29 -12.64 -35.03 -0.82
N ARG A 30 -11.89 -35.16 0.30
CA ARG A 30 -10.49 -35.59 0.27
C ARG A 30 -10.36 -36.99 -0.33
N GLU A 31 -11.17 -37.94 0.14
CA GLU A 31 -11.15 -39.32 -0.34
C GLU A 31 -11.49 -39.41 -1.83
N PHE A 32 -12.48 -38.64 -2.30
CA PHE A 32 -12.80 -38.53 -3.73
C PHE A 32 -11.64 -37.97 -4.56
N CYS A 33 -11.00 -36.89 -4.10
CA CYS A 33 -9.86 -36.26 -4.78
C CYS A 33 -8.62 -37.17 -4.84
N GLU A 34 -8.35 -37.92 -3.77
CA GLU A 34 -7.24 -38.87 -3.69
C GLU A 34 -7.48 -40.07 -4.61
N TYR A 35 -8.69 -40.64 -4.62
CA TYR A 35 -9.04 -41.78 -5.47
C TYR A 35 -8.93 -41.45 -6.97
N ARG A 36 -9.33 -40.23 -7.36
CA ARG A 36 -9.25 -39.76 -8.76
C ARG A 36 -7.91 -39.14 -9.15
N ASN A 37 -6.98 -39.00 -8.20
CA ASN A 37 -5.67 -38.37 -8.41
C ASN A 37 -5.74 -36.95 -9.01
N ILE A 38 -6.79 -36.20 -8.66
CA ILE A 38 -7.03 -34.81 -9.11
C ILE A 38 -6.41 -33.76 -8.19
N LEU A 39 -5.90 -34.18 -7.03
CA LEU A 39 -5.27 -33.28 -6.07
C LEU A 39 -3.85 -32.88 -6.53
N PRO A 40 -3.58 -31.59 -6.78
CA PRO A 40 -2.25 -31.16 -7.19
C PRO A 40 -1.21 -31.40 -6.10
N ARG A 41 0.02 -31.76 -6.48
CA ARG A 41 1.12 -32.02 -5.53
C ARG A 41 1.33 -30.83 -4.60
N GLY A 42 1.25 -31.07 -3.29
CA GLY A 42 1.48 -30.08 -2.23
C GLY A 42 0.25 -29.28 -1.79
N VAL A 43 -0.92 -29.47 -2.41
CA VAL A 43 -2.17 -28.83 -1.97
C VAL A 43 -2.86 -29.71 -0.92
N LYS A 44 -3.17 -29.14 0.25
CA LYS A 44 -3.95 -29.81 1.30
C LYS A 44 -5.31 -29.13 1.46
N LEU A 45 -6.39 -29.90 1.29
CA LEU A 45 -7.76 -29.43 1.54
C LEU A 45 -8.01 -29.29 3.04
N SER A 46 -8.58 -28.15 3.41
CA SER A 46 -9.09 -27.85 4.75
C SER A 46 -10.61 -27.70 4.70
N ALA A 47 -11.26 -27.80 5.84
CA ALA A 47 -12.72 -27.71 5.90
C ALA A 47 -13.26 -26.36 5.42
N GLU A 48 -12.50 -25.27 5.58
CA GLU A 48 -12.88 -23.91 5.14
C GLU A 48 -13.00 -23.81 3.62
N ASP A 49 -12.14 -24.55 2.91
CA ASP A 49 -12.08 -24.50 1.45
C ASP A 49 -13.39 -25.00 0.80
N ILE A 50 -14.18 -25.79 1.54
CA ILE A 50 -15.47 -26.36 1.12
C ILE A 50 -16.64 -25.64 1.80
N TRP A 51 -16.49 -25.30 3.08
CA TRP A 51 -17.57 -24.82 3.94
C TRP A 51 -18.06 -23.40 3.59
N ASP A 52 -17.16 -22.55 3.10
CA ASP A 52 -17.41 -21.10 2.89
C ASP A 52 -18.55 -20.80 1.90
N ARG A 53 -18.83 -21.73 0.97
CA ARG A 53 -19.92 -21.60 -0.02
C ARG A 53 -21.05 -22.59 0.18
N CYS A 54 -21.10 -23.26 1.34
CA CYS A 54 -22.10 -24.27 1.63
C CYS A 54 -23.40 -23.65 2.16
N ALA A 55 -24.52 -23.93 1.51
CA ALA A 55 -25.86 -23.70 2.05
C ALA A 55 -26.42 -25.01 2.58
N TYR A 56 -26.89 -25.02 3.83
CA TYR A 56 -27.36 -26.24 4.46
C TYR A 56 -28.48 -25.98 5.47
N VAL A 57 -29.27 -27.04 5.70
CA VAL A 57 -30.21 -27.17 6.81
C VAL A 57 -29.88 -28.48 7.52
N LEU A 58 -29.40 -28.40 8.75
CA LEU A 58 -28.99 -29.56 9.54
C LEU A 58 -29.96 -29.76 10.71
N SER A 59 -30.67 -30.89 10.75
CA SER A 59 -31.54 -31.24 11.87
C SER A 59 -31.11 -32.55 12.50
N VAL A 60 -30.75 -32.52 13.78
CA VAL A 60 -30.34 -33.70 14.55
C VAL A 60 -31.36 -33.99 15.65
N LYS A 61 -31.67 -35.28 15.86
CA LYS A 61 -32.47 -35.75 16.99
C LYS A 61 -31.57 -36.49 17.98
N MET A 62 -31.66 -36.13 19.26
CA MET A 62 -30.80 -36.67 20.32
C MET A 62 -31.60 -36.84 21.61
N GLN A 63 -31.38 -37.94 22.35
CA GLN A 63 -32.11 -38.19 23.61
C GLN A 63 -31.66 -37.21 24.72
N ASP A 64 -30.35 -37.09 24.95
CA ASP A 64 -29.80 -36.24 26.02
C ASP A 64 -28.88 -35.13 25.47
N PRO A 65 -29.42 -34.09 24.80
CA PRO A 65 -28.60 -33.02 24.26
C PRO A 65 -28.11 -32.05 25.35
N GLN A 66 -26.80 -31.92 25.47
CA GLN A 66 -26.15 -30.87 26.26
C GLN A 66 -25.89 -29.63 25.40
N PHE A 67 -26.32 -28.47 25.90
CA PHE A 67 -26.10 -27.16 25.26
C PHE A 67 -25.22 -26.25 26.12
N ALA A 68 -24.52 -25.33 25.48
CA ALA A 68 -23.79 -24.26 26.13
C ALA A 68 -24.69 -23.03 26.31
N GLY A 69 -24.72 -22.49 27.53
CA GLY A 69 -25.49 -21.29 27.88
C GLY A 69 -26.98 -21.55 28.15
N GLN A 70 -27.61 -20.59 28.82
CA GLN A 70 -29.03 -20.66 29.21
C GLN A 70 -29.98 -20.65 28.00
N THR A 71 -29.59 -19.98 26.92
CA THR A 71 -30.38 -19.82 25.69
C THR A 71 -30.29 -21.01 24.72
N LYS A 72 -29.55 -22.07 25.07
CA LYS A 72 -29.37 -23.30 24.27
C LYS A 72 -28.90 -23.05 22.83
N GLU A 73 -28.14 -21.98 22.61
CA GLU A 73 -27.74 -21.52 21.27
C GLU A 73 -26.67 -22.39 20.60
N ARG A 74 -25.95 -23.20 21.37
CA ARG A 74 -24.85 -24.04 20.87
C ARG A 74 -24.86 -25.44 21.46
N LEU A 75 -24.81 -26.47 20.62
CA LEU A 75 -24.67 -27.86 21.08
C LEU A 75 -23.24 -28.15 21.57
N SER A 76 -23.09 -28.69 22.77
CA SER A 76 -21.79 -29.05 23.39
C SER A 76 -21.54 -30.57 23.45
N SER A 77 -22.52 -31.39 23.06
CA SER A 77 -22.46 -32.85 23.13
C SER A 77 -21.43 -33.43 22.16
N ARG A 78 -20.27 -33.85 22.68
CA ARG A 78 -19.11 -34.28 21.85
C ARG A 78 -19.39 -35.49 20.96
N GLN A 79 -20.19 -36.44 21.44
CA GLN A 79 -20.53 -37.67 20.70
C GLN A 79 -21.25 -37.39 19.38
N CYS A 80 -22.00 -36.29 19.32
CA CYS A 80 -22.76 -35.90 18.13
C CYS A 80 -21.86 -35.57 16.93
N ALA A 81 -20.67 -35.00 17.16
CA ALA A 81 -19.76 -34.63 16.09
C ALA A 81 -19.29 -35.85 15.28
N ALA A 82 -18.83 -36.90 15.97
CA ALA A 82 -18.34 -38.12 15.32
C ALA A 82 -19.45 -38.85 14.57
N PHE A 83 -20.65 -38.92 15.17
CA PHE A 83 -21.82 -39.55 14.55
C PHE A 83 -22.23 -38.83 13.26
N VAL A 84 -22.43 -37.50 13.32
CA VAL A 84 -22.82 -36.72 12.14
C VAL A 84 -21.72 -36.78 11.07
N SER A 85 -20.45 -36.68 11.45
CA SER A 85 -19.33 -36.76 10.51
C SER A 85 -19.30 -38.08 9.73
N GLY A 86 -19.51 -39.22 10.40
CA GLY A 86 -19.53 -40.53 9.74
C GLY A 86 -20.68 -40.66 8.75
N VAL A 87 -21.90 -40.32 9.19
CA VAL A 87 -23.10 -40.41 8.34
C VAL A 87 -22.98 -39.50 7.11
N VAL A 88 -22.51 -38.27 7.30
CA VAL A 88 -22.31 -37.31 6.22
C VAL A 88 -21.23 -37.79 5.26
N LYS A 89 -20.12 -38.31 5.77
CA LYS A 89 -19.02 -38.81 4.95
C LYS A 89 -19.51 -39.90 4.00
N ASP A 90 -20.16 -40.93 4.54
CA ASP A 90 -20.60 -42.09 3.76
C ASP A 90 -21.62 -41.69 2.70
N ALA A 91 -22.61 -40.87 3.07
CA ALA A 91 -23.63 -40.39 2.15
C ALA A 91 -23.04 -39.49 1.05
N PHE A 92 -22.11 -38.60 1.40
CA PHE A 92 -21.54 -37.67 0.45
C PHE A 92 -20.56 -38.35 -0.52
N ILE A 93 -19.74 -39.31 -0.06
CA ILE A 93 -18.88 -40.12 -0.94
C ILE A 93 -19.72 -40.88 -1.97
N LEU A 94 -20.83 -41.49 -1.54
CA LEU A 94 -21.72 -42.20 -2.44
C LEU A 94 -22.28 -41.26 -3.51
N TRP A 95 -22.74 -40.07 -3.10
CA TRP A 95 -23.26 -39.06 -4.02
C TRP A 95 -22.21 -38.55 -5.02
N LEU A 96 -20.98 -38.28 -4.55
CA LEU A 96 -19.87 -37.84 -5.40
C LEU A 96 -19.52 -38.88 -6.47
N ASN A 97 -19.52 -40.17 -6.12
CA ASN A 97 -19.25 -41.24 -7.07
C ASN A 97 -20.40 -41.50 -8.06
N GLN A 98 -21.65 -41.21 -7.67
CA GLN A 98 -22.80 -41.29 -8.57
C GLN A 98 -22.88 -40.11 -9.54
N ASN A 99 -22.44 -38.92 -9.13
CA ASN A 99 -22.55 -37.67 -9.88
C ASN A 99 -21.18 -37.11 -10.26
N VAL A 100 -20.41 -37.86 -11.04
CA VAL A 100 -18.99 -37.59 -11.31
C VAL A 100 -18.73 -36.19 -11.88
N GLN A 101 -19.53 -35.72 -12.86
CA GLN A 101 -19.35 -34.40 -13.47
C GLN A 101 -19.52 -33.25 -12.46
N ALA A 102 -20.54 -33.34 -11.60
CA ALA A 102 -20.78 -32.34 -10.56
C ALA A 102 -19.71 -32.43 -9.45
N ALA A 103 -19.28 -33.64 -9.12
CA ALA A 103 -18.24 -33.90 -8.13
C ALA A 103 -16.87 -33.33 -8.56
N GLU A 104 -16.50 -33.47 -9.84
CA GLU A 104 -15.28 -32.89 -10.41
C GLU A 104 -15.31 -31.35 -10.34
N LEU A 105 -16.42 -30.71 -10.70
CA LEU A 105 -16.57 -29.26 -10.60
C LEU A 105 -16.46 -28.77 -9.14
N LEU A 106 -17.08 -29.50 -8.20
CA LEU A 106 -16.98 -29.19 -6.77
C LEU A 106 -15.55 -29.36 -6.24
N ALA A 107 -14.84 -30.40 -6.70
CA ALA A 107 -13.44 -30.62 -6.35
C ALA A 107 -12.54 -29.51 -6.89
N GLU A 108 -12.73 -29.06 -8.13
CA GLU A 108 -12.00 -27.92 -8.70
C GLU A 108 -12.22 -26.64 -7.90
N MET A 109 -13.48 -26.36 -7.51
CA MET A 109 -13.81 -25.21 -6.67
C MET A 109 -13.09 -25.28 -5.31
N ALA A 110 -13.08 -26.45 -4.67
CA ALA A 110 -12.40 -26.68 -3.40
C ALA A 110 -10.88 -26.55 -3.53
N ILE A 111 -10.28 -27.08 -4.60
CA ILE A 111 -8.84 -26.97 -4.89
C ILE A 111 -8.46 -25.51 -5.15
N SER A 112 -9.26 -24.78 -5.93
CA SER A 112 -9.04 -23.34 -6.19
C SER A 112 -9.10 -22.52 -4.90
N SER A 113 -10.04 -22.84 -4.00
CA SER A 113 -10.12 -22.23 -2.67
C SER A 113 -8.87 -22.53 -1.83
N ALA A 114 -8.44 -23.80 -1.78
CA ALA A 114 -7.23 -24.21 -1.07
C ALA A 114 -5.95 -23.57 -1.63
N GLN A 115 -5.85 -23.41 -2.96
CA GLN A 115 -4.74 -22.71 -3.60
C GLN A 115 -4.74 -21.21 -3.26
N ARG A 116 -5.90 -20.55 -3.25
CA ARG A 116 -6.02 -19.15 -2.79
C ARG A 116 -5.58 -19.01 -1.34
N ARG A 117 -6.03 -19.91 -0.45
CA ARG A 117 -5.59 -19.95 0.95
C ARG A 117 -4.08 -20.19 1.07
N MET A 118 -3.49 -21.07 0.27
CA MET A 118 -2.04 -21.32 0.26
C MET A 118 -1.24 -20.12 -0.24
N ARG A 119 -1.74 -19.39 -1.25
CA ARG A 119 -1.13 -18.13 -1.72
C ARG A 119 -1.22 -17.05 -0.65
N ALA A 120 -2.39 -16.90 -0.02
CA ALA A 120 -2.58 -15.99 1.11
C ALA A 120 -1.70 -16.38 2.31
N ALA A 121 -1.57 -17.68 2.62
CA ALA A 121 -0.71 -18.18 3.67
C ALA A 121 0.78 -17.97 3.36
N LYS A 122 1.23 -18.12 2.09
CA LYS A 122 2.58 -17.70 1.68
C LYS A 122 2.79 -16.18 1.82
N LYS A 123 1.76 -15.36 1.58
CA LYS A 123 1.77 -13.91 1.89
C LYS A 123 1.88 -13.67 3.42
N VAL A 124 1.33 -14.57 4.25
CA VAL A 124 1.24 -14.46 5.72
C VAL A 124 2.39 -15.14 6.49
N VAL A 125 3.17 -16.07 5.92
CA VAL A 125 4.34 -16.71 6.58
C VAL A 125 5.51 -15.73 6.80
N ARG A 126 5.45 -14.52 6.22
CA ARG A 126 6.28 -13.36 6.63
C ARG A 126 5.84 -12.70 7.95
N LYS A 127 4.95 -13.34 8.74
CA LYS A 127 4.49 -12.86 10.05
C LYS A 127 4.63 -13.92 11.14
N LYS A 128 5.84 -14.01 11.73
CA LYS A 128 6.18 -14.36 13.12
C LYS A 128 7.72 -14.26 13.21
N LEU A 129 8.36 -13.42 14.02
CA LEU A 129 8.02 -12.93 15.35
C LEU A 129 8.75 -11.58 15.61
N THR A 130 8.31 -10.48 14.96
CA THR A 130 8.65 -9.08 15.33
C THR A 130 7.77 -8.02 14.61
N SER A 131 6.70 -8.37 13.87
CA SER A 131 6.78 -8.51 12.41
C SER A 131 5.88 -7.47 11.67
N GLY A 132 6.43 -6.30 11.35
CA GLY A 132 6.11 -5.63 10.08
C GLY A 132 6.86 -6.30 8.93
N PRO A 133 6.56 -6.00 7.64
CA PRO A 133 7.47 -6.37 6.56
C PRO A 133 8.88 -5.85 6.91
N ALA A 134 9.92 -6.60 6.53
CA ALA A 134 11.29 -6.10 6.68
C ALA A 134 11.35 -4.76 5.94
N LEU A 135 11.48 -3.68 6.71
CA LEU A 135 11.53 -2.35 6.14
C LEU A 135 12.75 -2.27 5.22
N PRO A 136 12.68 -1.52 4.11
CA PRO A 136 13.81 -1.34 3.24
C PRO A 136 15.01 -0.86 4.06
N GLY A 137 16.19 -1.47 3.88
CA GLY A 137 17.38 -1.09 4.67
C GLY A 137 17.80 0.38 4.50
N LYS A 138 17.32 1.04 3.44
CA LYS A 138 17.51 2.47 3.16
C LYS A 138 16.57 3.37 4.00
N LEU A 139 15.44 2.85 4.46
CA LEU A 139 14.46 3.62 5.22
C LEU A 139 14.99 3.90 6.63
N ALA A 140 15.15 5.17 6.95
CA ALA A 140 15.27 5.62 8.32
C ALA A 140 13.85 5.91 8.83
N ASP A 141 13.33 5.07 9.71
CA ASP A 141 11.95 5.18 10.21
C ASP A 141 11.79 6.23 11.32
N CYS A 142 10.56 6.62 11.64
CA CYS A 142 10.19 7.42 12.81
C CYS A 142 9.57 6.54 13.91
N THR A 143 9.49 7.06 15.14
CA THR A 143 8.96 6.29 16.30
C THR A 143 7.45 6.44 16.49
N ALA A 144 6.86 7.54 16.04
CA ALA A 144 5.43 7.78 16.12
C ALA A 144 4.66 6.91 15.13
N GLN A 145 3.40 6.61 15.47
CA GLN A 145 2.48 5.84 14.64
C GLN A 145 1.18 6.62 14.32
N ASP A 146 1.04 7.84 14.84
CA ASP A 146 -0.12 8.69 14.59
C ASP A 146 -0.02 9.31 13.18
N LEU A 147 -0.92 8.89 12.30
CA LEU A 147 -0.99 9.37 10.91
C LEU A 147 -1.11 10.90 10.80
N ASN A 148 -1.71 11.58 11.78
CA ASN A 148 -1.82 13.04 11.72
C ASN A 148 -0.47 13.75 11.91
N ARG A 149 0.53 13.03 12.43
CA ARG A 149 1.86 13.56 12.74
C ARG A 149 2.95 12.96 11.87
N THR A 150 2.80 11.71 11.41
CA THR A 150 3.87 10.98 10.73
C THR A 150 4.06 11.44 9.28
N GLU A 151 5.32 11.62 8.91
CA GLU A 151 5.73 12.14 7.60
C GLU A 151 6.84 11.27 7.02
N LEU A 152 6.78 10.97 5.74
CA LEU A 152 7.84 10.30 4.98
C LEU A 152 8.41 11.24 3.94
N PHE A 153 9.71 11.49 3.97
CA PHE A 153 10.41 12.21 2.91
C PHE A 153 11.12 11.24 1.98
N LEU A 154 10.73 11.27 0.70
CA LEU A 154 11.44 10.61 -0.39
C LEU A 154 12.50 11.56 -0.91
N VAL A 155 13.77 11.27 -0.65
CA VAL A 155 14.89 12.19 -0.91
C VAL A 155 15.71 11.70 -2.08
N GLU A 156 16.07 12.60 -2.98
CA GLU A 156 16.99 12.32 -4.08
C GLU A 156 18.43 12.07 -3.57
N GLY A 157 18.94 10.86 -3.79
CA GLY A 157 20.33 10.51 -3.52
C GLY A 157 20.68 10.24 -2.06
N ASP A 158 21.76 9.47 -1.85
CA ASP A 158 22.26 9.12 -0.52
C ASP A 158 22.86 10.34 0.22
N SER A 159 23.39 11.32 -0.52
CA SER A 159 24.01 12.53 0.05
C SER A 159 22.99 13.42 0.75
N ALA A 160 21.97 13.88 0.02
CA ALA A 160 20.88 14.66 0.59
C ALA A 160 20.08 13.85 1.62
N GLY A 161 19.91 12.53 1.39
CA GLY A 161 19.33 11.62 2.38
C GLY A 161 20.09 11.58 3.71
N GLY A 162 21.43 11.65 3.67
CA GLY A 162 22.28 11.76 4.85
C GLY A 162 22.05 13.04 5.64
N SER A 163 22.02 14.19 4.96
CA SER A 163 21.71 15.49 5.57
C SER A 163 20.29 15.54 6.13
N ALA A 164 19.31 15.05 5.39
CA ALA A 164 17.91 14.96 5.83
C ALA A 164 17.75 14.06 7.06
N LYS A 165 18.44 12.92 7.10
CA LYS A 165 18.45 12.02 8.26
C LYS A 165 19.02 12.67 9.52
N GLN A 166 19.98 13.57 9.39
CA GLN A 166 20.55 14.32 10.51
C GLN A 166 19.66 15.49 10.94
N ALA A 167 19.01 16.16 9.98
CA ALA A 167 18.17 17.34 10.18
C ALA A 167 16.81 17.03 10.81
N ARG A 168 16.23 15.88 10.47
CA ARG A 168 14.85 15.48 10.80
C ARG A 168 14.55 15.43 12.29
N ASP A 169 13.27 15.53 12.60
CA ASP A 169 12.75 15.04 13.87
C ASP A 169 12.49 13.52 13.82
N ARG A 170 13.26 12.76 14.60
CA ARG A 170 13.16 11.30 14.61
C ARG A 170 11.84 10.79 15.20
N GLU A 171 11.12 11.63 15.93
CA GLU A 171 9.85 11.25 16.53
C GLU A 171 8.80 10.98 15.45
N TYR A 172 8.68 11.86 14.46
CA TYR A 172 7.58 11.81 13.47
C TYR A 172 8.00 11.88 12.00
N GLN A 173 9.28 12.10 11.68
CA GLN A 173 9.76 12.19 10.29
C GLN A 173 10.63 10.98 9.91
N ALA A 174 10.18 10.23 8.91
CA ALA A 174 10.92 9.18 8.25
C ALA A 174 11.61 9.72 6.98
N ILE A 175 12.78 9.19 6.65
CA ILE A 175 13.57 9.57 5.48
C ILE A 175 13.90 8.31 4.68
N MET A 176 13.62 8.35 3.38
CA MET A 176 13.97 7.28 2.45
C MET A 176 14.73 7.86 1.25
N PRO A 177 16.05 7.65 1.18
CA PRO A 177 16.84 8.05 0.02
C PRO A 177 16.57 7.13 -1.17
N LEU A 178 16.44 7.73 -2.34
CA LEU A 178 16.27 7.07 -3.62
C LEU A 178 17.59 7.08 -4.39
N LYS A 179 17.93 5.97 -5.05
CA LYS A 179 19.19 5.85 -5.80
C LYS A 179 18.90 5.90 -7.30
N GLY A 180 19.48 6.90 -7.97
CA GLY A 180 19.32 7.08 -9.40
C GLY A 180 17.92 7.48 -9.83
N LYS A 181 17.68 7.46 -11.14
CA LYS A 181 16.38 7.78 -11.74
C LYS A 181 15.43 6.60 -11.56
N ILE A 182 14.22 6.89 -11.10
CA ILE A 182 13.17 5.88 -10.94
C ILE A 182 12.74 5.39 -12.33
N LEU A 183 12.30 4.14 -12.41
CA LEU A 183 11.67 3.63 -13.62
C LEU A 183 10.44 4.48 -13.97
N ASN A 184 10.31 4.87 -15.25
CA ASN A 184 9.05 5.43 -15.73
C ASN A 184 7.99 4.31 -15.75
N THR A 185 7.01 4.41 -14.86
CA THR A 185 5.98 3.39 -14.66
C THR A 185 4.68 3.66 -15.44
N TRP A 186 4.59 4.77 -16.19
CA TRP A 186 3.32 5.20 -16.80
C TRP A 186 2.69 4.15 -17.75
N GLU A 187 3.51 3.46 -18.53
CA GLU A 187 3.11 2.39 -19.46
C GLU A 187 3.23 0.97 -18.87
N VAL A 188 3.57 0.85 -17.59
CA VAL A 188 3.78 -0.45 -16.90
C VAL A 188 2.54 -0.76 -16.06
N SER A 189 2.11 -2.01 -16.03
CA SER A 189 0.98 -2.43 -15.20
C SER A 189 1.36 -2.45 -13.70
N SER A 190 0.41 -2.16 -12.80
CA SER A 190 0.66 -2.14 -11.35
C SER A 190 1.26 -3.44 -10.81
N ASP A 191 0.92 -4.59 -11.41
CA ASP A 191 1.47 -5.91 -11.07
C ASP A 191 2.96 -6.05 -11.42
N GLU A 192 3.40 -5.43 -12.51
CA GLU A 192 4.78 -5.50 -13.00
C GLU A 192 5.67 -4.41 -12.39
N VAL A 193 5.08 -3.30 -11.95
CA VAL A 193 5.81 -2.17 -11.33
C VAL A 193 6.57 -2.60 -10.07
N LEU A 194 6.03 -3.54 -9.30
CA LEU A 194 6.70 -4.11 -8.12
C LEU A 194 7.98 -4.90 -8.45
N ALA A 195 8.27 -5.18 -9.72
CA ALA A 195 9.54 -5.77 -10.13
C ALA A 195 10.72 -4.78 -9.98
N SER A 196 10.45 -3.47 -9.97
CA SER A 196 11.45 -2.45 -9.62
C SER A 196 11.67 -2.44 -8.12
N GLN A 197 12.93 -2.58 -7.70
CA GLN A 197 13.29 -2.57 -6.28
C GLN A 197 12.93 -1.24 -5.61
N GLU A 198 13.13 -0.12 -6.29
CA GLU A 198 12.82 1.23 -5.81
C GLU A 198 11.31 1.38 -5.53
N VAL A 199 10.46 0.95 -6.47
CA VAL A 199 9.01 1.04 -6.27
C VAL A 199 8.51 0.03 -5.24
N HIS A 200 9.08 -1.17 -5.22
CA HIS A 200 8.82 -2.14 -4.17
C HIS A 200 9.15 -1.57 -2.78
N ASP A 201 10.33 -0.96 -2.63
CA ASP A 201 10.76 -0.34 -1.38
C ASP A 201 9.81 0.80 -0.97
N ILE A 202 9.33 1.62 -1.91
CA ILE A 202 8.36 2.70 -1.65
C ILE A 202 7.03 2.12 -1.16
N SER A 203 6.50 1.11 -1.84
CA SER A 203 5.26 0.42 -1.44
C SER A 203 5.36 -0.18 -0.04
N VAL A 204 6.47 -0.87 0.26
CA VAL A 204 6.72 -1.44 1.60
C VAL A 204 6.89 -0.36 2.66
N ALA A 205 7.57 0.75 2.34
CA ALA A 205 7.74 1.87 3.25
C ALA A 205 6.39 2.50 3.60
N ILE A 206 5.55 2.80 2.61
CA ILE A 206 4.23 3.42 2.80
C ILE A 206 3.24 2.46 3.46
N GLY A 207 3.36 1.16 3.19
CA GLY A 207 2.47 0.12 3.69
C GLY A 207 1.26 -0.17 2.77
N ILE A 208 1.29 0.35 1.53
CA ILE A 208 0.19 0.25 0.56
C ILE A 208 0.72 -0.43 -0.71
N ASP A 209 -0.01 -1.43 -1.21
CA ASP A 209 0.28 -2.08 -2.49
C ASP A 209 -0.21 -1.16 -3.64
N PRO A 210 0.46 -1.12 -4.82
CA PRO A 210 -0.04 -0.42 -6.00
C PRO A 210 -1.47 -0.84 -6.37
N ASP A 211 -2.27 0.09 -6.90
CA ASP A 211 -3.67 -0.11 -7.30
C ASP A 211 -4.63 -0.47 -6.14
N SER A 212 -4.21 -0.25 -4.89
CA SER A 212 -5.06 -0.46 -3.70
C SER A 212 -5.78 0.82 -3.29
N ASP A 213 -7.10 0.73 -3.12
CA ASP A 213 -7.93 1.78 -2.51
C ASP A 213 -8.00 1.68 -0.98
N ASP A 214 -7.56 0.56 -0.39
CA ASP A 214 -7.54 0.39 1.06
C ASP A 214 -6.32 1.07 1.68
N LEU A 215 -6.55 2.15 2.45
CA LEU A 215 -5.53 2.89 3.19
C LEU A 215 -5.35 2.41 4.65
N SER A 216 -5.96 1.30 5.05
CA SER A 216 -5.92 0.81 6.44
C SER A 216 -4.51 0.48 6.96
N GLN A 217 -3.58 0.17 6.06
CA GLN A 217 -2.18 -0.15 6.38
C GLN A 217 -1.22 1.02 6.15
N LEU A 218 -1.75 2.22 5.85
CA LEU A 218 -0.94 3.42 5.66
C LEU A 218 -0.13 3.71 6.92
N ARG A 219 1.15 4.05 6.73
CA ARG A 219 2.09 4.30 7.84
C ARG A 219 2.38 5.77 8.09
N TYR A 220 2.26 6.60 7.06
CA TYR A 220 2.58 8.03 7.11
C TYR A 220 1.41 8.83 6.57
N GLY A 221 0.95 9.85 7.29
CA GLY A 221 -0.14 10.71 6.81
C GLY A 221 0.32 11.74 5.79
N LYS A 222 1.62 12.05 5.73
CA LYS A 222 2.21 12.88 4.67
C LYS A 222 3.37 12.17 4.01
N ILE A 223 3.38 12.15 2.69
CA ILE A 223 4.47 11.64 1.86
C ILE A 223 4.99 12.82 1.05
N CYS A 224 6.17 13.30 1.41
CA CYS A 224 6.81 14.48 0.84
C CYS A 224 7.91 14.05 -0.14
N ILE A 225 7.79 14.47 -1.39
CA ILE A 225 8.85 14.35 -2.40
C ILE A 225 9.81 15.51 -2.19
N LEU A 226 11.08 15.21 -1.91
CA LEU A 226 12.14 16.20 -1.71
C LEU A 226 13.24 15.93 -2.75
N ALA A 227 13.20 16.69 -3.84
CA ALA A 227 14.15 16.61 -4.94
C ALA A 227 14.92 17.93 -5.08
N ASP A 228 16.07 17.88 -5.74
CA ASP A 228 16.87 19.08 -6.01
C ASP A 228 16.15 20.00 -7.01
N ALA A 229 16.40 21.31 -6.91
CA ALA A 229 15.82 22.32 -7.80
C ALA A 229 16.59 22.42 -9.13
N ASP A 230 17.14 21.30 -9.61
CA ASP A 230 17.86 21.17 -10.86
C ASP A 230 17.07 20.31 -11.88
N SER A 231 17.61 20.18 -13.09
CA SER A 231 16.93 19.42 -14.15
C SER A 231 16.73 17.93 -13.84
N ASP A 232 17.62 17.32 -13.05
CA ASP A 232 17.54 15.90 -12.71
C ASP A 232 16.56 15.66 -11.56
N GLY A 233 16.55 16.55 -10.56
CA GLY A 233 15.59 16.52 -9.46
C GLY A 233 14.17 16.81 -9.91
N LEU A 234 13.96 17.78 -10.81
CA LEU A 234 12.66 18.02 -11.44
C LEU A 234 12.17 16.80 -12.24
N HIS A 235 13.08 16.10 -12.90
CA HIS A 235 12.74 14.87 -13.61
C HIS A 235 12.35 13.75 -12.64
N ILE A 236 13.09 13.55 -11.54
CA ILE A 236 12.73 12.56 -10.50
C ILE A 236 11.40 12.90 -9.83
N ALA A 237 11.17 14.18 -9.51
CA ALA A 237 9.90 14.65 -8.98
C ALA A 237 8.75 14.32 -9.94
N THR A 238 8.93 14.56 -11.25
CA THR A 238 7.94 14.22 -12.28
C THR A 238 7.64 12.72 -12.31
N LEU A 239 8.66 11.87 -12.24
CA LEU A 239 8.49 10.41 -12.22
C LEU A 239 7.78 9.91 -10.95
N LEU A 240 8.08 10.51 -9.80
CA LEU A 240 7.37 10.21 -8.54
C LEU A 240 5.91 10.67 -8.59
N CYS A 241 5.65 11.89 -9.07
CA CYS A 241 4.29 12.38 -9.27
C CYS A 241 3.49 11.42 -10.17
N ALA A 242 4.09 10.97 -11.28
CA ALA A 242 3.47 10.00 -12.17
C ALA A 242 3.20 8.66 -11.48
N LEU A 243 4.16 8.14 -10.70
CA LEU A 243 4.00 6.92 -9.92
C LEU A 243 2.80 7.03 -8.96
N PHE A 244 2.69 8.13 -8.21
CA PHE A 244 1.60 8.34 -7.27
C PHE A 244 0.25 8.51 -7.95
N VAL A 245 0.17 9.28 -9.03
CA VAL A 245 -1.07 9.49 -9.79
C VAL A 245 -1.54 8.19 -10.45
N LYS A 246 -0.62 7.40 -11.03
CA LYS A 246 -0.95 6.19 -11.77
C LYS A 246 -1.23 4.99 -10.86
N HIS A 247 -0.40 4.75 -9.86
CA HIS A 247 -0.40 3.50 -9.09
C HIS A 247 -0.82 3.67 -7.63
N PHE A 248 -0.73 4.86 -7.05
CA PHE A 248 -1.14 5.13 -5.66
C PHE A 248 -2.19 6.22 -5.60
N ARG A 249 -3.12 6.14 -6.55
CA ARG A 249 -4.10 7.20 -6.82
C ARG A 249 -4.96 7.54 -5.61
N ALA A 250 -5.29 6.55 -4.78
CA ALA A 250 -5.99 6.75 -3.52
C ALA A 250 -5.24 7.70 -2.57
N LEU A 251 -3.90 7.66 -2.51
CA LEU A 251 -3.11 8.57 -1.67
C LEU A 251 -3.19 10.01 -2.15
N VAL A 252 -3.22 10.22 -3.47
CA VAL A 252 -3.37 11.56 -4.06
C VAL A 252 -4.77 12.11 -3.79
N LYS A 253 -5.81 11.31 -4.03
CA LYS A 253 -7.21 11.72 -3.78
C LYS A 253 -7.49 12.06 -2.32
N HIS A 254 -6.89 11.33 -1.38
CA HIS A 254 -7.03 11.61 0.06
C HIS A 254 -6.04 12.68 0.57
N GLY A 255 -5.23 13.28 -0.32
CA GLY A 255 -4.38 14.41 0.03
C GLY A 255 -3.14 14.06 0.87
N HIS A 256 -2.59 12.85 0.71
CA HIS A 256 -1.42 12.40 1.46
C HIS A 256 -0.08 12.72 0.78
N VAL A 257 -0.07 13.10 -0.51
CA VAL A 257 1.16 13.30 -1.29
C VAL A 257 1.47 14.79 -1.45
N TYR A 258 2.73 15.16 -1.20
CA TYR A 258 3.22 16.54 -1.22
C TYR A 258 4.56 16.61 -1.94
N VAL A 259 4.87 17.77 -2.51
CA VAL A 259 6.21 18.13 -3.01
C VAL A 259 6.76 19.24 -2.13
N ALA A 260 7.97 19.03 -1.59
CA ALA A 260 8.67 20.02 -0.81
C ALA A 260 9.39 21.02 -1.72
N LEU A 261 9.29 22.31 -1.39
CA LEU A 261 9.94 23.38 -2.14
C LEU A 261 11.08 23.99 -1.31
N PRO A 262 12.33 23.50 -1.48
CA PRO A 262 13.50 24.15 -0.90
C PRO A 262 13.68 25.58 -1.42
N PRO A 263 14.24 26.49 -0.61
CA PRO A 263 14.57 27.84 -1.07
C PRO A 263 15.75 27.82 -2.05
N LEU A 264 15.67 28.67 -3.08
CA LEU A 264 16.76 28.87 -4.04
C LEU A 264 17.84 29.82 -3.50
N TYR A 265 17.46 30.74 -2.61
CA TYR A 265 18.35 31.78 -2.10
C TYR A 265 18.36 31.85 -0.58
N ARG A 266 19.56 32.10 -0.05
CA ARG A 266 19.79 32.53 1.32
C ARG A 266 20.38 33.93 1.31
N ILE A 267 19.82 34.81 2.12
CA ILE A 267 20.23 36.21 2.23
C ILE A 267 20.60 36.47 3.68
N ASP A 268 21.89 36.71 3.93
CA ASP A 268 22.41 37.02 5.27
C ASP A 268 22.64 38.53 5.41
N LEU A 269 22.11 39.14 6.47
CA LEU A 269 22.41 40.51 6.88
C LEU A 269 22.83 40.54 8.35
N GLY A 270 24.15 40.47 8.59
CA GLY A 270 24.70 40.43 9.94
C GLY A 270 24.33 39.14 10.66
N LYS A 271 23.36 39.20 11.58
CA LYS A 271 22.82 38.04 12.31
C LYS A 271 21.46 37.56 11.80
N GLU A 272 20.82 38.31 10.90
CA GLU A 272 19.53 37.96 10.34
C GLU A 272 19.73 37.12 9.08
N VAL A 273 18.97 36.03 8.96
CA VAL A 273 19.00 35.12 7.81
C VAL A 273 17.60 35.08 7.21
N TYR A 274 17.52 35.27 5.90
CA TYR A 274 16.29 35.20 5.13
C TYR A 274 16.42 34.16 4.02
N TYR A 275 15.31 33.54 3.65
CA TYR A 275 15.24 32.55 2.58
C TYR A 275 14.21 33.00 1.54
N ALA A 276 14.52 32.77 0.27
CA ALA A 276 13.61 33.06 -0.84
C ALA A 276 13.58 31.87 -1.81
N LEU A 277 12.38 31.53 -2.28
CA LEU A 277 12.14 30.45 -3.24
C LEU A 277 12.23 30.96 -4.67
N THR A 278 11.83 32.19 -4.92
CA THR A 278 11.87 32.79 -6.28
C THR A 278 12.77 34.01 -6.33
N GLU A 279 13.08 34.44 -7.55
CA GLU A 279 13.83 35.66 -7.80
C GLU A 279 13.06 36.90 -7.30
N GLU A 280 11.74 36.94 -7.48
CA GLU A 280 10.90 38.05 -7.01
C GLU A 280 10.89 38.14 -5.49
N GLU A 281 10.83 37.00 -4.79
CA GLU A 281 10.95 36.96 -3.34
C GLU A 281 12.31 37.47 -2.88
N LYS A 282 13.38 37.09 -3.58
CA LYS A 282 14.74 37.56 -3.28
C LYS A 282 14.84 39.08 -3.44
N GLU A 283 14.33 39.63 -4.54
CA GLU A 283 14.30 41.08 -4.77
C GLU A 283 13.48 41.81 -3.71
N GLY A 284 12.31 41.27 -3.35
CA GLY A 284 11.46 41.82 -2.30
C GLY A 284 12.16 41.87 -0.94
N VAL A 285 12.88 40.80 -0.56
CA VAL A 285 13.69 40.77 0.66
C VAL A 285 14.83 41.79 0.58
N LEU A 286 15.55 41.86 -0.55
CA LEU A 286 16.63 42.81 -0.73
C LEU A 286 16.15 44.27 -0.61
N GLU A 287 14.97 44.61 -1.16
CA GLU A 287 14.36 45.94 -1.00
C GLU A 287 14.02 46.26 0.46
N GLN A 288 13.49 45.29 1.22
CA GLN A 288 13.26 45.48 2.66
C GLN A 288 14.57 45.71 3.42
N LEU A 289 15.64 45.00 3.03
CA LEU A 289 16.95 45.11 3.67
C LEU A 289 17.72 46.38 3.30
N LYS A 290 17.41 47.06 2.18
CA LYS A 290 18.00 48.38 1.84
C LYS A 290 17.75 49.45 2.92
N ARG A 291 16.69 49.29 3.72
CA ARG A 291 16.36 50.19 4.84
C ARG A 291 17.22 49.93 6.09
N LYS A 292 17.94 48.80 6.13
CA LYS A 292 18.83 48.40 7.24
C LYS A 292 20.29 48.69 6.89
N LYS A 293 21.11 48.91 7.92
CA LYS A 293 22.56 49.12 7.74
C LYS A 293 23.27 47.78 7.52
N GLY A 294 23.98 47.66 6.39
CA GLY A 294 24.84 46.53 6.08
C GLY A 294 24.72 46.12 4.61
N LYS A 295 25.69 45.37 4.10
CA LYS A 295 25.63 44.79 2.76
C LYS A 295 25.08 43.35 2.88
N PRO A 296 23.91 43.04 2.31
CA PRO A 296 23.41 41.67 2.29
C PRO A 296 24.37 40.75 1.52
N ASN A 297 24.63 39.56 2.07
CA ASN A 297 25.31 38.48 1.37
C ASN A 297 24.26 37.52 0.82
N VAL A 298 24.27 37.27 -0.49
CA VAL A 298 23.31 36.40 -1.16
C VAL A 298 24.02 35.13 -1.61
N GLN A 299 23.56 33.98 -1.12
CA GLN A 299 24.00 32.67 -1.54
C GLN A 299 22.85 31.99 -2.30
N ARG A 300 23.14 31.46 -3.49
CA ARG A 300 22.23 30.61 -4.24
C ARG A 300 22.55 29.15 -3.94
N PHE A 301 21.53 28.34 -3.66
CA PHE A 301 21.65 26.90 -3.54
C PHE A 301 21.44 26.26 -4.90
N LYS A 302 22.32 25.32 -5.29
CA LYS A 302 22.14 24.53 -6.52
C LYS A 302 21.52 23.16 -6.27
N GLY A 303 21.70 22.63 -5.06
CA GLY A 303 21.13 21.34 -4.66
C GLY A 303 21.06 21.21 -3.14
N LEU A 304 20.27 20.25 -2.67
CA LEU A 304 20.03 20.00 -1.25
C LEU A 304 21.31 19.57 -0.51
N GLY A 305 22.27 18.98 -1.23
CA GLY A 305 23.58 18.61 -0.68
C GLY A 305 24.48 19.78 -0.28
N GLU A 306 24.21 20.99 -0.79
CA GLU A 306 24.96 22.20 -0.41
C GLU A 306 24.46 22.82 0.90
N MET A 307 23.26 22.42 1.34
CA MET A 307 22.68 22.85 2.61
C MET A 307 23.25 22.02 3.75
N ASN A 308 23.66 22.68 4.82
CA ASN A 308 23.96 21.97 6.06
C ASN A 308 22.65 21.44 6.70
N PRO A 309 22.73 20.43 7.59
CA PRO A 309 21.52 19.83 8.18
C PRO A 309 20.62 20.84 8.92
N MET A 310 21.17 21.88 9.53
CA MET A 310 20.36 22.89 10.22
C MET A 310 19.56 23.74 9.23
N GLN A 311 20.19 24.18 8.14
CA GLN A 311 19.51 24.93 7.06
C GLN A 311 18.41 24.08 6.45
N LEU A 312 18.68 22.80 6.17
CA LEU A 312 17.68 21.90 5.64
C LEU A 312 16.50 21.74 6.61
N ARG A 313 16.78 21.59 7.92
CA ARG A 313 15.74 21.54 8.95
C ARG A 313 14.86 22.79 8.92
N GLU A 314 15.48 23.97 9.01
CA GLU A 314 14.78 25.26 9.11
C GLU A 314 14.01 25.62 7.84
N THR A 315 14.41 25.11 6.67
CA THR A 315 13.83 25.54 5.38
C THR A 315 12.86 24.53 4.79
N THR A 316 13.11 23.22 4.92
CA THR A 316 12.32 22.20 4.21
C THR A 316 11.63 21.20 5.12
N LEU A 317 12.14 20.94 6.32
CA LEU A 317 11.60 19.90 7.20
C LEU A 317 10.70 20.46 8.30
N ASP A 318 11.00 21.63 8.85
CA ASP A 318 10.25 22.22 9.97
C ASP A 318 8.83 22.62 9.52
N PRO A 319 7.77 22.08 10.16
CA PRO A 319 6.38 22.38 9.81
C PRO A 319 6.00 23.87 9.86
N ASN A 320 6.70 24.69 10.63
CA ASN A 320 6.36 26.10 10.82
C ASN A 320 6.88 27.01 9.71
N THR A 321 7.94 26.60 9.01
CA THR A 321 8.67 27.45 8.06
C THR A 321 8.69 26.88 6.65
N ARG A 322 8.55 25.56 6.51
CA ARG A 322 8.58 24.89 5.21
C ARG A 322 7.39 25.25 4.33
N ARG A 323 7.55 25.02 3.04
CA ARG A 323 6.48 25.10 2.04
C ARG A 323 6.32 23.76 1.35
N LEU A 324 5.08 23.27 1.35
CA LEU A 324 4.68 22.03 0.70
C LEU A 324 3.59 22.34 -0.33
N VAL A 325 3.71 21.76 -1.51
CA VAL A 325 2.64 21.75 -2.52
C VAL A 325 1.95 20.40 -2.42
N GLN A 326 0.65 20.39 -2.13
CA GLN A 326 -0.13 19.16 -2.10
C GLN A 326 -0.47 18.74 -3.53
N LEU A 327 -0.28 17.47 -3.85
CA LEU A 327 -0.78 16.91 -5.11
C LEU A 327 -2.27 16.63 -4.95
N THR A 328 -3.07 17.21 -5.85
CA THR A 328 -4.51 16.97 -5.94
C THR A 328 -4.87 16.45 -7.32
N ILE A 329 -5.95 15.69 -7.40
CA ILE A 329 -6.55 15.28 -8.67
C ILE A 329 -8.06 15.42 -8.53
N ASP A 330 -8.61 16.38 -9.25
CA ASP A 330 -10.05 16.62 -9.27
C ASP A 330 -10.70 15.69 -10.29
N ASP A 331 -11.87 15.13 -9.97
CA ASP A 331 -12.54 14.17 -10.86
C ASP A 331 -12.92 14.79 -12.22
N GLU A 332 -13.13 16.12 -12.28
CA GLU A 332 -13.41 16.85 -13.52
C GLU A 332 -12.16 17.02 -14.41
N ASP A 333 -10.99 17.18 -13.81
CA ASP A 333 -9.71 17.37 -14.51
C ASP A 333 -8.94 16.06 -14.70
N ASP A 334 -9.50 14.93 -14.27
CA ASP A 334 -8.82 13.64 -14.27
C ASP A 334 -8.37 13.21 -15.68
N GLN A 335 -9.30 13.22 -16.64
CA GLN A 335 -9.00 12.86 -18.02
C GLN A 335 -7.97 13.80 -18.66
N ARG A 336 -8.01 15.08 -18.28
CA ARG A 336 -7.06 16.09 -18.76
C ARG A 336 -5.67 15.84 -18.18
N THR A 337 -5.61 15.49 -16.90
CA THR A 337 -4.37 15.15 -16.18
C THR A 337 -3.74 13.90 -16.77
N ASP A 338 -4.52 12.83 -16.97
CA ASP A 338 -4.07 11.61 -17.61
C ASP A 338 -3.59 11.85 -19.04
N ALA A 339 -4.30 12.66 -19.84
CA ALA A 339 -3.88 12.98 -21.20
C ALA A 339 -2.56 13.77 -21.26
N MET A 340 -2.34 14.69 -20.31
CA MET A 340 -1.09 15.45 -20.18
C MET A 340 0.06 14.54 -19.76
N MET A 341 -0.14 13.74 -18.70
CA MET A 341 0.88 12.80 -18.22
C MET A 341 1.24 11.76 -19.28
N ASP A 342 0.25 11.28 -20.04
CA ASP A 342 0.46 10.37 -21.17
C ASP A 342 1.29 11.01 -22.29
N MET A 343 1.01 12.26 -22.66
CA MET A 343 1.82 12.99 -23.64
C MET A 343 3.28 13.12 -23.17
N LEU A 344 3.48 13.45 -21.89
CA LEU A 344 4.80 13.65 -21.32
C LEU A 344 5.59 12.33 -21.17
N LEU A 345 4.95 11.25 -20.74
CA LEU A 345 5.65 10.06 -20.25
C LEU A 345 5.57 8.84 -21.16
N ALA A 346 4.58 8.76 -22.06
CA ALA A 346 4.46 7.62 -22.96
C ALA A 346 5.59 7.58 -23.99
N LYS A 347 6.15 6.38 -24.21
CA LYS A 347 7.25 6.16 -25.15
C LYS A 347 6.84 6.42 -26.59
N LYS A 348 5.60 6.07 -26.95
CA LYS A 348 5.06 6.22 -28.31
C LYS A 348 4.73 7.66 -28.70
N ARG A 349 4.67 8.58 -27.74
CA ARG A 349 4.27 9.99 -27.95
C ARG A 349 5.46 10.96 -28.01
N SER A 350 6.62 10.47 -28.47
CA SER A 350 7.82 11.30 -28.58
C SER A 350 7.67 12.48 -29.52
N GLU A 351 6.89 12.34 -30.60
CA GLU A 351 6.61 13.42 -31.53
C GLU A 351 5.72 14.51 -30.91
N ASP A 352 4.63 14.11 -30.25
CA ASP A 352 3.75 15.03 -29.52
C ASP A 352 4.52 15.82 -28.47
N ARG A 353 5.35 15.13 -27.67
CA ARG A 353 6.20 15.76 -26.66
C ARG A 353 7.20 16.73 -27.27
N ARG A 354 7.80 16.40 -28.43
CA ARG A 354 8.69 17.32 -29.13
C ARG A 354 7.95 18.59 -29.56
N ASN A 355 6.75 18.44 -30.13
CA ASN A 355 5.95 19.59 -30.57
C ASN A 355 5.54 20.46 -29.38
N TRP A 356 5.12 19.84 -28.28
CA TRP A 356 4.81 20.55 -27.04
C TRP A 356 6.01 21.32 -26.47
N LEU A 357 7.20 20.69 -26.45
CA LEU A 357 8.44 21.35 -26.02
C LEU A 357 8.83 22.51 -26.96
N GLN A 358 8.55 22.41 -28.26
CA GLN A 358 8.79 23.51 -29.20
C GLN A 358 7.82 24.67 -28.98
N GLU A 359 6.56 24.37 -28.70
CA GLU A 359 5.53 25.39 -28.44
C GLU A 359 5.75 26.09 -27.09
N LYS A 360 6.19 25.36 -26.07
CA LYS A 360 6.41 25.86 -24.69
C LYS A 360 7.85 26.24 -24.39
N GLY A 361 8.74 26.12 -25.37
CA GLY A 361 10.17 26.34 -25.18
C GLY A 361 10.53 27.79 -24.83
N ASP A 362 9.67 28.75 -25.18
CA ASP A 362 9.77 30.16 -24.82
C ASP A 362 9.55 30.42 -23.32
N MET A 363 8.91 29.49 -22.62
CA MET A 363 8.68 29.55 -21.16
C MET A 363 9.85 28.98 -20.36
N ALA A 364 10.84 28.36 -21.00
CA ALA A 364 12.00 27.81 -20.32
C ALA A 364 13.00 28.91 -19.99
N GLU A 365 13.25 29.13 -18.71
CA GLU A 365 14.40 29.94 -18.28
C GLU A 365 15.68 29.11 -18.50
N ILE A 366 16.50 29.55 -19.45
CA ILE A 366 17.80 28.93 -19.70
C ILE A 366 18.72 29.34 -18.55
N GLU A 367 19.09 28.40 -17.68
CA GLU A 367 20.21 28.61 -16.76
C GLU A 367 21.50 28.76 -17.58
N VAL A 368 22.02 29.98 -17.65
CA VAL A 368 23.34 30.30 -18.24
C VAL A 368 24.43 30.22 -17.18
#